data_AF-A0A2J8W1A6-F1
#
_entry.id   AF-A0A2J8W1A6-F1
#
_cell.length_a   1.000
_cell.length_b   1.000
_cell.length_c   1.000
_cell.angle_alpha   90.00
_cell.angle_beta   90.00
_cell.angle_gamma   90.00
#
_symmetry.space_group_name_H-M   'P 1'
#
loop_
_entity.id
_entity.type
_entity.pdbx_description
1 polymer ?
#
loop_
_entity_poly.entity_id
_entity_poly.type
_entity_poly.pdbx_seq_one_letter_code
_entity_poly.pdbx_strand_id
1 'polypeptide(L)'
;MTVTYSSKVANATFFGFHRLLFKWRGSIYKLLYREFIVFAVLYTAISLVYRLLLTGAQKRYFEKLSIYCDRYAEQIPVTFVLGFMTTDERKLFNHLKSPHLKYWVPFIWFGNLATKARNEGRIRDSVDLQSLMTEMNRYRSW
;
A
#
# COMPACT_ATOMS: atom_id res chain seq x y z
N MET A 1 2.79 17.36 16.39
CA MET A 1 4.08 18.06 16.21
C MET A 1 4.88 17.32 15.14
N THR A 2 5.19 17.98 14.03
CA THR A 2 5.99 17.43 12.93
C THR A 2 7.45 17.29 13.35
N VAL A 3 8.08 16.16 13.02
CA VAL A 3 9.49 15.90 13.38
C VAL A 3 10.36 16.17 12.15
N THR A 4 11.04 17.31 12.12
CA THR A 4 11.97 17.66 11.04
C THR A 4 13.26 16.86 11.15
N TYR A 5 13.70 16.26 10.03
CA TYR A 5 14.97 15.53 9.93
C TYR A 5 15.82 15.96 8.73
N SER A 6 15.40 17.01 8.01
CA SER A 6 16.01 17.48 6.75
C SER A 6 17.51 17.79 6.88
N SER A 7 17.94 18.40 7.99
CA SER A 7 19.36 18.69 8.24
C SER A 7 20.21 17.45 8.50
N LYS A 8 19.61 16.33 8.93
CA LYS A 8 20.31 15.07 9.21
C LYS A 8 20.52 14.18 7.98
N VAL A 9 19.82 14.49 6.88
CA VAL A 9 19.92 13.79 5.59
C VAL A 9 20.47 14.66 4.48
N ALA A 10 21.00 15.86 4.82
CA ALA A 10 21.50 16.81 3.84
C ALA A 10 22.70 16.29 3.02
N ASN A 11 23.48 15.36 3.57
CA ASN A 11 24.58 14.69 2.87
C ASN A 11 24.28 13.19 2.72
N ALA A 12 24.35 12.68 1.49
CA ALA A 12 24.18 11.26 1.16
C ALA A 12 25.41 10.46 1.62
N THR A 13 25.44 10.11 2.90
CA THR A 13 26.46 9.25 3.50
C THR A 13 25.95 7.82 3.60
N PHE A 14 26.84 6.82 3.46
CA PHE A 14 26.49 5.40 3.49
C PHE A 14 25.70 4.99 4.75
N PHE A 15 25.98 5.62 5.90
CA PHE A 15 25.27 5.39 7.17
C PHE A 15 24.20 6.44 7.53
N GLY A 16 23.87 7.37 6.62
CA GLY A 16 22.94 8.46 6.89
C GLY A 16 21.54 7.97 7.28
N PHE A 17 20.98 7.02 6.53
CA PHE A 17 19.65 6.46 6.77
C PHE A 17 19.59 5.53 7.98
N HIS A 18 20.64 4.76 8.27
CA HIS A 18 20.67 3.88 9.45
C HIS A 18 20.50 4.64 10.77
N ARG A 19 21.02 5.88 10.86
CA ARG A 19 20.84 6.75 12.03
C ARG A 19 19.39 7.16 12.27
N LEU A 20 18.54 7.14 11.24
CA LEU A 20 17.12 7.48 11.37
C LEU A 20 16.31 6.33 11.96
N LEU A 21 16.69 5.07 11.68
CA LEU A 21 16.03 3.89 12.25
C LEU A 21 16.15 3.87 13.77
N PHE A 22 17.29 4.26 14.34
CA PHE A 22 17.47 4.28 15.80
C PHE A 22 16.79 5.46 16.52
N LYS A 23 16.09 6.34 15.80
CA LYS A 23 15.36 7.45 16.41
C LYS A 23 14.06 6.94 17.03
N TRP A 24 13.76 7.33 18.27
CA TRP A 24 12.50 6.93 18.95
C TRP A 24 11.36 7.95 18.73
N ARG A 25 11.65 9.26 18.79
CA ARG A 25 10.61 10.29 18.63
C ARG A 25 10.15 10.39 17.17
N GLY A 26 8.85 10.17 16.96
CA GLY A 26 8.21 10.21 15.64
C GLY A 26 8.58 9.03 14.74
N SER A 27 9.08 7.95 15.33
CA SER A 27 9.47 6.75 14.60
C SER A 27 8.35 5.73 14.53
N ILE A 28 8.43 4.88 13.51
CA ILE A 28 7.47 3.80 13.27
C ILE A 28 7.36 2.85 14.47
N TYR A 29 8.45 2.63 15.21
CA TYR A 29 8.44 1.79 16.41
C TYR A 29 7.51 2.36 17.49
N LYS A 30 7.54 3.67 17.75
CA LYS A 30 6.66 4.29 18.75
C LYS A 30 5.19 4.25 18.33
N LEU A 31 4.93 4.23 17.03
CA LEU A 31 3.57 4.14 16.49
C LEU A 31 3.03 2.71 16.55
N LEU A 32 3.83 1.71 16.19
CA LEU A 32 3.38 0.32 16.00
C LEU A 32 3.67 -0.62 17.19
N TYR A 33 4.32 -0.16 18.27
CA TYR A 33 4.75 -1.08 19.33
C TYR A 33 3.59 -1.81 20.01
N ARG A 34 2.41 -1.19 20.15
CA ARG A 34 1.25 -1.80 20.82
C ARG A 34 0.68 -2.93 19.96
N GLU A 35 0.49 -2.64 18.68
CA GLU A 35 0.00 -3.53 17.66
C GLU A 35 0.96 -4.71 17.47
N PHE A 36 2.26 -4.43 17.44
CA PHE A 36 3.30 -5.46 17.32
C PHE A 36 3.32 -6.39 18.54
N ILE A 37 3.19 -5.86 19.76
CA ILE A 37 3.13 -6.70 20.97
C ILE A 37 1.90 -7.61 20.94
N VAL A 38 0.72 -7.09 20.60
CA VAL A 38 -0.51 -7.89 20.50
C VAL A 38 -0.34 -8.98 19.44
N PHE A 39 0.19 -8.63 18.27
CA PHE A 39 0.46 -9.59 17.19
C PHE A 39 1.44 -10.69 17.63
N ALA A 40 2.56 -10.31 18.27
CA ALA A 40 3.55 -11.24 18.75
C ALA A 40 2.96 -12.21 19.79
N VAL A 41 2.20 -11.71 20.76
CA VAL A 41 1.54 -12.54 21.79
C VAL A 41 0.58 -13.52 21.14
N LEU A 42 -0.29 -13.08 20.23
CA LEU A 42 -1.24 -13.96 19.55
C LEU A 42 -0.53 -15.01 18.69
N TYR A 43 0.48 -14.61 17.92
CA TYR A 43 1.26 -15.53 17.08
C TYR A 43 1.97 -16.59 17.94
N THR A 44 2.63 -16.17 19.03
CA THR A 44 3.29 -17.09 19.95
C THR A 44 2.29 -18.01 20.63
N ALA A 45 1.12 -17.51 21.04
CA ALA A 45 0.06 -18.35 21.62
C ALA A 45 -0.41 -19.43 20.65
N ILE A 46 -0.69 -19.08 19.38
CA ILE A 46 -1.06 -20.04 18.33
C ILE A 46 0.07 -21.06 18.10
N SER A 47 1.32 -20.60 18.06
CA SER A 47 2.49 -21.48 17.89
C SER A 47 2.65 -22.47 19.04
N LEU A 48 2.44 -22.03 20.28
CA LEU A 48 2.49 -22.89 21.47
C LEU A 48 1.35 -23.91 21.47
N VAL A 49 0.13 -23.49 21.12
CA VAL A 49 -1.03 -24.39 20.97
C VAL A 49 -0.72 -25.47 19.93
N TYR A 50 -0.19 -25.10 18.77
CA TYR A 50 0.22 -26.05 17.74
C TYR A 50 1.31 -27.02 18.22
N ARG A 51 2.34 -26.54 18.92
CA ARG A 51 3.47 -27.37 19.35
C ARG A 51 3.13 -28.29 20.51
N LEU A 52 2.45 -27.78 21.54
CA LEU A 52 2.31 -28.43 22.85
C LEU A 52 0.94 -29.09 23.08
N LEU A 53 -0.13 -28.60 22.45
CA LEU A 53 -1.49 -29.06 22.76
C LEU A 53 -2.12 -29.92 21.66
N LEU A 54 -1.78 -29.69 20.39
CA LEU A 54 -2.41 -30.42 19.28
C LEU A 54 -1.84 -31.84 19.08
N THR A 55 -2.74 -32.81 18.94
CA THR A 55 -2.43 -34.20 18.52
C THR A 55 -2.22 -34.31 17.01
N GLY A 56 -1.62 -35.42 16.55
CA GLY A 56 -1.21 -35.58 15.14
C GLY A 56 -2.32 -35.37 14.10
N ALA A 57 -3.53 -35.85 14.37
CA ALA A 57 -4.67 -35.64 13.47
C ALA A 57 -5.09 -34.15 13.40
N GLN A 58 -5.12 -33.46 14.54
CA GLN A 58 -5.48 -32.04 14.63
C GLN A 58 -4.43 -31.14 13.97
N LYS A 59 -3.14 -31.47 14.07
CA LYS A 59 -2.06 -30.75 13.38
C LYS A 59 -2.27 -30.72 11.87
N ARG A 60 -2.67 -31.85 11.28
CA ARG A 60 -2.93 -31.94 9.83
C ARG A 60 -4.12 -31.07 9.38
N TYR A 61 -5.12 -30.89 10.23
CA TYR A 61 -6.20 -29.93 9.96
C TYR A 61 -5.72 -28.48 10.09
N PHE A 62 -4.91 -28.18 11.10
CA PHE A 62 -4.33 -26.85 11.28
C PHE A 62 -3.42 -26.44 10.12
N GLU A 63 -2.60 -27.35 9.60
CA GLU A 63 -1.75 -27.10 8.41
C GLU A 63 -2.58 -26.74 7.18
N LYS A 64 -3.67 -27.48 6.93
CA LYS A 64 -4.60 -27.15 5.83
C LYS A 64 -5.22 -25.76 6.02
N LEU A 65 -5.58 -25.40 7.25
CA LEU A 65 -6.14 -24.09 7.57
C LEU A 65 -5.10 -22.98 7.40
N SER A 66 -3.86 -23.19 7.81
CA SER A 66 -2.76 -22.23 7.62
C SER A 66 -2.50 -21.97 6.14
N ILE A 67 -2.44 -23.01 5.31
CA ILE A 67 -2.27 -22.89 3.85
C ILE A 67 -3.45 -22.15 3.22
N TYR A 68 -4.66 -22.40 3.72
CA TYR A 68 -5.85 -21.68 3.29
C TYR A 68 -5.73 -20.18 3.60
N CYS A 69 -5.39 -19.81 4.85
CA CYS A 69 -5.23 -18.42 5.27
C CYS A 69 -4.13 -17.69 4.47
N ASP A 70 -3.01 -18.34 4.19
CA ASP A 70 -1.89 -17.78 3.42
C ASP A 70 -2.34 -17.35 2.01
N ARG A 71 -3.15 -18.18 1.34
CA ARG A 71 -3.74 -17.86 0.02
C ARG A 71 -4.61 -16.61 0.05
N TYR A 72 -5.30 -16.31 1.15
CA TYR A 72 -6.11 -15.09 1.29
C TYR A 72 -5.28 -13.88 1.72
N ALA A 73 -4.20 -14.07 2.46
CA ALA A 73 -3.30 -12.99 2.86
C ALA A 73 -2.66 -12.33 1.63
N GLU A 74 -2.26 -13.11 0.62
CA GLU A 74 -1.76 -12.59 -0.67
C GLU A 74 -2.81 -11.80 -1.46
N GLN A 75 -4.10 -12.10 -1.24
CA GLN A 75 -5.18 -11.40 -1.92
C GLN A 75 -5.43 -10.00 -1.37
N ILE A 76 -5.06 -9.71 -0.11
CA ILE A 76 -5.16 -8.38 0.49
C ILE A 76 -3.95 -7.56 0.02
N PRO A 77 -4.07 -6.71 -1.02
CA PRO A 77 -2.95 -5.91 -1.42
C PRO A 77 -2.79 -4.80 -0.38
N VAL A 78 -1.57 -4.58 0.08
CA VAL A 78 -1.25 -3.48 1.00
C VAL A 78 -1.73 -2.13 0.43
N THR A 79 -1.82 -1.99 -0.89
CA THR A 79 -2.37 -0.81 -1.59
C THR A 79 -3.87 -0.58 -1.37
N PHE A 80 -4.67 -1.61 -1.10
CA PHE A 80 -6.09 -1.47 -0.74
C PHE A 80 -6.25 -0.97 0.70
N VAL A 81 -5.43 -1.48 1.62
CA VAL A 81 -5.44 -1.02 3.03
C VAL A 81 -4.97 0.43 3.14
N LEU A 82 -4.04 0.86 2.28
CA LEU A 82 -3.61 2.25 2.18
C LEU A 82 -4.66 3.19 1.54
N GLY A 83 -5.78 2.66 1.02
CA GLY A 83 -6.91 3.45 0.51
C GLY A 83 -6.67 4.14 -0.84
N PHE A 84 -5.59 3.82 -1.56
CA PHE A 84 -5.24 4.50 -2.81
C PHE A 84 -5.95 3.95 -4.06
N MET A 85 -6.40 2.69 -4.03
CA MET A 85 -7.02 2.03 -5.19
C MET A 85 -8.18 1.14 -4.76
N THR A 86 -9.30 1.24 -5.46
CA THR A 86 -10.48 0.40 -5.23
C THR A 86 -10.27 -1.02 -5.75
N THR A 87 -11.09 -1.98 -5.28
CA THR A 87 -11.01 -3.38 -5.73
C THR A 87 -11.24 -3.55 -7.23
N ASP A 88 -12.12 -2.74 -7.82
CA ASP A 88 -12.46 -2.85 -9.23
C ASP A 88 -11.39 -2.22 -10.13
N GLU A 89 -10.80 -1.10 -9.71
CA GLU A 89 -9.61 -0.54 -10.34
C GLU A 89 -8.44 -1.54 -10.33
N ARG A 90 -8.22 -2.25 -9.22
CA ARG A 90 -7.16 -3.29 -9.16
C ARG A 90 -7.38 -4.42 -10.17
N LYS A 91 -8.62 -4.87 -10.36
CA LYS A 91 -8.94 -5.90 -11.35
C LYS A 91 -8.57 -5.42 -12.75
N LEU A 92 -8.96 -4.19 -13.10
CA LEU A 92 -8.64 -3.58 -14.40
C LEU A 92 -7.12 -3.40 -14.58
N PHE A 93 -6.42 -2.96 -13.53
CA PHE A 93 -4.98 -2.78 -13.52
C PHE A 93 -4.20 -4.08 -13.75
N ASN A 94 -4.65 -5.18 -13.13
CA ASN A 94 -4.02 -6.50 -13.27
C ASN A 94 -4.29 -7.13 -14.64
N HIS A 95 -5.48 -6.92 -15.22
CA HIS A 95 -5.85 -7.45 -16.53
C HIS A 95 -5.03 -6.84 -17.68
N LEU A 96 -4.57 -5.59 -17.54
CA LEU A 96 -3.70 -4.95 -18.52
C LEU A 96 -2.35 -5.68 -18.63
N LYS A 97 -2.07 -6.40 -19.72
CA LYS A 97 -0.76 -7.01 -19.94
C LYS A 97 0.23 -5.93 -20.40
N SER A 98 1.23 -5.63 -19.57
CA SER A 98 2.34 -4.74 -19.92
C SER A 98 3.64 -5.29 -19.35
N PRO A 99 4.73 -5.38 -20.14
CA PRO A 99 6.05 -5.79 -19.64
C PRO A 99 6.76 -4.67 -18.86
N HIS A 100 6.20 -3.46 -18.84
CA HIS A 100 6.78 -2.29 -18.18
C HIS A 100 5.96 -1.86 -16.95
N LEU A 101 6.55 -1.00 -16.12
CA LEU A 101 5.88 -0.43 -14.95
C LEU A 101 4.62 0.36 -15.36
N LYS A 102 3.49 0.06 -14.72
CA LYS A 102 2.15 0.57 -15.06
C LYS A 102 1.76 1.86 -14.34
N TYR A 103 2.71 2.65 -13.85
CA TYR A 103 2.42 3.91 -13.14
C TYR A 103 1.69 4.94 -14.02
N TRP A 104 1.76 4.79 -15.35
CA TRP A 104 1.06 5.64 -16.30
C TRP A 104 -0.46 5.39 -16.36
N VAL A 105 -0.94 4.26 -15.84
CA VAL A 105 -2.33 3.81 -15.98
C VAL A 105 -3.34 4.75 -15.29
N PRO A 106 -3.14 5.19 -14.02
CA PRO A 106 -4.03 6.14 -13.37
C PRO A 106 -4.17 7.48 -14.12
N PHE A 107 -3.12 7.94 -14.81
CA PHE A 107 -3.18 9.18 -15.61
C PHE A 107 -4.07 9.04 -16.84
N ILE A 108 -4.05 7.87 -17.49
CA ILE A 108 -4.97 7.60 -18.60
C ILE A 108 -6.40 7.52 -18.09
N TRP A 109 -6.63 6.90 -16.93
CA TRP A 109 -7.96 6.86 -16.33
C TRP A 109 -8.47 8.25 -15.96
N PHE A 110 -7.61 9.12 -15.44
CA PHE A 110 -7.96 10.51 -15.18
C PHE A 110 -8.37 11.24 -16.46
N GLY A 111 -7.60 11.14 -17.55
CA GLY A 111 -7.94 11.78 -18.82
C GLY A 111 -9.28 11.30 -19.40
N ASN A 112 -9.53 9.99 -19.33
CA ASN A 112 -10.82 9.41 -19.73
C ASN A 112 -11.97 9.90 -18.85
N LEU A 113 -11.75 10.00 -17.54
CA LEU A 113 -12.74 10.48 -16.58
C LEU A 113 -13.05 11.97 -16.78
N ALA A 114 -12.04 12.79 -17.03
CA ALA A 114 -12.19 14.22 -17.32
C ALA A 114 -12.99 14.45 -18.61
N THR A 115 -12.70 13.66 -19.65
CA THR A 115 -13.45 13.69 -20.92
C THR A 115 -14.90 13.24 -20.71
N LYS A 116 -15.13 12.20 -19.91
CA LYS A 116 -16.48 11.76 -19.55
C LYS A 116 -17.24 12.83 -18.77
N ALA A 117 -16.60 13.49 -17.79
CA ALA A 117 -17.20 14.58 -17.02
C ALA A 117 -17.58 15.78 -17.90
N ARG A 118 -16.81 16.05 -18.96
CA ARG A 118 -17.16 17.05 -19.98
C ARG A 118 -18.41 16.65 -20.76
N ASN A 119 -18.48 15.42 -21.23
CA ASN A 119 -19.64 14.91 -21.98
C ASN A 119 -20.92 14.87 -21.14
N GLU A 120 -20.79 14.64 -19.83
CA GLU A 120 -21.89 14.69 -18.86
C GLU A 120 -22.27 16.13 -18.46
N GLY A 121 -21.64 17.16 -19.03
CA GLY A 121 -21.91 18.56 -18.73
C GLY A 121 -21.45 19.02 -17.34
N ARG A 122 -20.68 18.21 -16.61
CA ARG A 122 -20.11 18.59 -15.31
C ARG A 122 -18.99 19.62 -15.46
N ILE A 123 -18.26 19.57 -16.57
CA ILE A 123 -17.30 20.58 -16.99
C ILE A 123 -17.96 21.45 -18.06
N ARG A 124 -18.00 22.76 -17.82
CA ARG A 124 -18.75 23.73 -18.63
C ARG A 124 -18.11 23.98 -19.99
N ASP A 125 -16.79 24.19 -19.99
CA ASP A 125 -16.06 24.63 -21.16
C ASP A 125 -14.90 23.70 -21.55
N SER A 126 -14.52 23.72 -22.83
CA SER A 126 -13.35 22.98 -23.33
C SER A 126 -12.04 23.55 -22.80
N VAL A 127 -12.01 24.85 -22.48
CA VAL A 127 -10.86 25.54 -21.89
C VAL A 127 -10.54 24.99 -20.50
N ASP A 128 -11.56 24.76 -19.68
CA ASP A 128 -11.40 24.17 -18.34
C ASP A 128 -10.84 22.75 -18.41
N LEU A 129 -11.35 21.95 -19.36
CA LEU A 129 -10.84 20.60 -19.62
C LEU A 129 -9.37 20.65 -20.06
N GLN A 130 -9.03 21.56 -20.96
CA GLN A 130 -7.66 21.71 -21.45
C GLN A 130 -6.70 22.12 -20.32
N SER A 131 -7.10 23.07 -19.48
CA SER A 131 -6.32 23.49 -18.31
C SER A 131 -6.08 22.33 -17.34
N LEU A 132 -7.12 21.53 -17.06
CA LEU A 132 -7.02 20.34 -16.21
C LEU A 132 -6.05 19.30 -16.78
N MET A 133 -6.10 19.06 -18.10
CA MET A 133 -5.20 18.13 -18.78
C MET A 133 -3.75 18.66 -18.79
N THR A 134 -3.55 19.97 -18.95
CA THR A 134 -2.22 20.59 -18.90
C THR A 134 -1.58 20.45 -17.52
N GLU A 135 -2.31 20.71 -16.44
CA GLU A 135 -1.79 20.52 -15.08
C GLU A 135 -1.54 19.04 -14.75
N MET A 136 -2.41 18.13 -15.21
CA MET A 136 -2.15 16.69 -15.04
C MET A 136 -0.86 16.26 -15.77
N ASN A 137 -0.65 16.72 -17.00
CA ASN A 137 0.57 16.41 -17.76
C ASN A 137 1.82 16.98 -17.09
N ARG A 138 1.71 18.18 -16.52
CA ARG A 138 2.77 18.77 -15.69
C ARG A 138 3.06 17.87 -14.50
N TYR A 139 2.06 17.45 -13.73
CA TYR A 139 2.25 16.54 -12.59
C TYR A 139 2.89 15.20 -12.99
N ARG A 140 2.52 14.64 -14.16
CA ARG A 140 3.12 13.39 -14.67
C ARG A 140 4.62 13.52 -15.01
N SER A 141 5.08 14.72 -15.38
CA SER A 141 6.47 14.97 -15.78
C SER A 141 7.44 15.23 -14.63
N TRP A 142 6.93 15.49 -13.43
CA TRP A 142 7.70 15.65 -12.19
C TRP A 142 7.96 14.29 -11.53
#